data_AF-A0ABD0Y4F8-F1
#
_entry.id   AF-A0ABD0Y4F8-F1
#
_cell.length_a   1.000
_cell.length_b   1.000
_cell.length_c   1.000
_cell.angle_alpha   90.00
_cell.angle_beta   90.00
_cell.angle_gamma   90.00
#
_symmetry.space_group_name_H-M   'P 1'
#
loop_
_entity.id
_entity.type
_entity.pdbx_description
1 polymer ?
#
loop_
_entity_poly.entity_id
_entity_poly.type
_entity_poly.pdbx_seq_one_letter_code
_entity_poly.pdbx_strand_id
1 'polypeptide(L)'
;MSPSEITTHLKRLLEEASLDDPIHDVIFSVNNQLFPAHRYMLNLRDSSLGDLAMHGGTVPIDDVDPYIFNQFLLYIYTGDCEILHPGPFQHKFVFSTISLLYNLNEW
;
A
#
# COMPACT_ATOMS: atom_id res chain seq x y z
N MET A 1 -27.07 -11.10 18.74
CA MET A 1 -25.74 -10.44 18.72
C MET A 1 -25.63 -9.70 17.41
N SER A 2 -25.28 -8.41 17.42
CA SER A 2 -25.00 -7.66 16.19
C SER A 2 -23.65 -8.12 15.59
N PRO A 3 -23.48 -8.08 14.26
CA PRO A 3 -22.19 -8.33 13.63
C PRO A 3 -21.14 -7.34 14.13
N SER A 4 -19.88 -7.77 14.18
CA SER A 4 -18.76 -6.86 14.45
C SER A 4 -18.54 -5.92 13.28
N GLU A 5 -18.23 -4.65 13.56
CA GLU A 5 -17.92 -3.62 12.56
C GLU A 5 -16.43 -3.28 12.52
N ILE A 6 -15.59 -4.06 13.22
CA ILE A 6 -14.16 -3.73 13.37
C ILE A 6 -13.43 -3.65 12.03
N THR A 7 -13.69 -4.57 11.11
CA THR A 7 -13.09 -4.57 9.77
C THR A 7 -13.49 -3.32 8.98
N THR A 8 -14.74 -2.88 9.11
CA THR A 8 -15.23 -1.63 8.50
C THR A 8 -14.51 -0.41 9.08
N HIS A 9 -14.31 -0.36 10.40
CA HIS A 9 -13.60 0.75 11.04
C HIS A 9 -12.11 0.76 10.68
N LEU A 10 -11.46 -0.39 10.59
CA LEU A 10 -10.06 -0.48 10.16
C LEU A 10 -9.90 -0.11 8.69
N LYS A 11 -10.85 -0.49 7.82
CA LYS A 11 -10.85 -0.03 6.44
C LYS A 11 -10.95 1.49 6.34
N ARG A 12 -11.86 2.11 7.10
CA ARG A 12 -11.98 3.58 7.17
C ARG A 12 -10.71 4.24 7.69
N LEU A 13 -10.07 3.66 8.70
CA LEU A 13 -8.79 4.15 9.21
C LEU A 13 -7.71 4.25 8.11
N LEU A 14 -7.70 3.33 7.15
CA LEU A 14 -6.82 3.41 5.98
C LEU A 14 -7.33 4.43 4.94
N GLU A 15 -8.61 4.39 4.58
CA GLU A 15 -9.19 5.23 3.51
C GLU A 15 -9.24 6.72 3.86
N GLU A 16 -9.38 7.05 5.14
CA GLU A 16 -9.44 8.42 5.64
C GLU A 16 -8.06 8.98 6.02
N ALA A 17 -6.99 8.17 5.93
CA ALA A 17 -5.63 8.62 6.20
C ALA A 17 -5.24 9.75 5.22
N SER A 18 -4.82 10.89 5.77
CA SER A 18 -4.48 12.08 5.01
C SER A 18 -3.08 12.57 5.35
N LEU A 19 -2.37 13.12 4.35
CA LEU A 19 -1.07 13.78 4.55
C LEU A 19 -1.17 15.02 5.46
N ASP A 20 -2.37 15.60 5.59
CA ASP A 20 -2.61 16.82 6.37
C ASP A 20 -3.07 16.53 7.80
N ASP A 21 -3.23 15.26 8.18
CA ASP A 21 -3.58 14.87 9.54
C ASP A 21 -2.37 14.36 10.34
N PRO A 22 -2.39 14.43 11.68
CA PRO A 22 -1.34 13.88 12.52
C PRO A 22 -1.57 12.41 12.91
N ILE A 23 -2.54 11.71 12.29
CA ILE A 23 -2.94 10.36 12.68
C ILE A 23 -2.01 9.33 12.02
N HIS A 24 -1.61 9.57 10.76
CA HIS A 24 -0.61 8.75 10.10
C HIS A 24 0.81 9.02 10.65
N ASP A 25 1.63 7.98 10.70
CA ASP A 25 3.01 8.04 11.24
C ASP A 25 4.06 7.46 10.26
N VAL A 26 3.63 7.11 9.04
CA VAL A 26 4.46 6.74 7.89
C VAL A 26 3.75 7.12 6.59
N ILE A 27 4.54 7.48 5.57
CA ILE A 27 4.05 7.70 4.21
C ILE A 27 4.82 6.75 3.28
N PHE A 28 4.14 6.04 2.39
CA PHE A 28 4.80 5.32 1.30
C PHE A 28 4.69 6.12 -0.01
N SER A 29 5.75 6.17 -0.80
CA SER A 29 5.74 6.74 -2.14
C SER A 29 5.88 5.63 -3.17
N VAL A 30 4.83 5.37 -3.94
CA VAL A 30 4.78 4.29 -4.95
C VAL A 30 4.47 4.93 -6.30
N ASN A 31 5.43 4.92 -7.23
CA ASN A 31 5.31 5.58 -8.55
C ASN A 31 4.75 7.01 -8.47
N ASN A 32 5.30 7.83 -7.57
CA ASN A 32 4.88 9.23 -7.29
C ASN A 32 3.49 9.39 -6.65
N GLN A 33 2.83 8.31 -6.25
CA GLN A 33 1.61 8.35 -5.45
C GLN A 33 1.96 8.14 -3.97
N LEU A 34 1.42 9.00 -3.11
CA LEU A 34 1.65 8.96 -1.67
C LEU A 34 0.54 8.19 -0.96
N PHE A 35 0.93 7.35 0.00
CA PHE A 35 0.05 6.52 0.81
C PHE A 35 0.36 6.75 2.29
N PRO A 36 -0.33 7.68 2.96
CA PRO A 36 -0.25 7.79 4.42
C PRO A 36 -0.79 6.50 5.06
N ALA A 37 -0.08 5.99 6.07
CA ALA A 37 -0.43 4.74 6.75
C ALA A 37 0.00 4.76 8.22
N HIS A 38 -0.21 3.64 8.91
CA HIS A 38 -0.02 3.54 10.36
C HIS A 38 0.95 2.38 10.68
N ARG A 39 2.12 2.69 11.23
CA ARG A 39 3.19 1.74 11.56
C ARG A 39 2.72 0.63 12.48
N TYR A 40 1.84 0.95 13.42
CA TYR A 40 1.24 -0.06 14.31
C TYR A 40 0.51 -1.15 13.51
N MET A 41 -0.25 -0.78 12.48
CA MET A 41 -0.97 -1.74 11.64
C MET A 41 -0.03 -2.61 10.80
N LEU A 42 1.07 -2.03 10.31
CA LEU A 42 2.13 -2.78 9.63
C LEU A 42 2.77 -3.81 10.55
N ASN A 43 3.18 -3.37 11.75
CA ASN A 43 3.81 -4.21 12.77
C ASN A 43 2.93 -5.38 13.24
N LEU A 44 1.62 -5.19 13.28
CA LEU A 44 0.67 -6.27 13.63
C LEU A 44 0.67 -7.40 12.61
N ARG A 45 1.06 -7.15 11.36
CA ARG A 45 1.16 -8.17 10.33
C ARG A 45 2.55 -8.77 10.23
N ASP A 46 3.56 -7.91 10.21
CA ASP A 46 4.95 -8.31 10.18
C ASP A 46 5.81 -7.17 10.74
N SER A 47 6.62 -7.46 11.76
CA SER A 47 7.45 -6.45 12.41
C SER A 47 8.47 -5.83 11.44
N SER A 48 8.93 -6.58 10.44
CA SER A 48 9.86 -6.05 9.43
C SER A 48 9.25 -4.92 8.61
N LEU A 49 7.92 -4.91 8.41
CA LEU A 49 7.24 -3.83 7.69
C LEU A 49 7.21 -2.53 8.48
N GLY A 50 7.05 -2.61 9.81
CA GLY A 50 7.16 -1.43 10.66
C GLY A 50 8.61 -0.96 10.84
N ASP A 51 9.58 -1.87 10.74
CA ASP A 51 11.01 -1.55 10.76
C ASP A 51 11.41 -0.67 9.56
N LEU A 52 10.87 -0.95 8.37
CA LEU A 52 11.03 -0.10 7.18
C LEU A 52 10.55 1.35 7.40
N ALA A 53 9.59 1.52 8.31
CA ALA A 53 8.97 2.79 8.64
C ALA A 53 9.55 3.46 9.90
N MET A 54 10.60 2.90 10.51
CA MET A 54 11.12 3.34 11.83
C MET A 54 11.67 4.77 11.85
N HIS A 55 12.20 5.25 10.73
CA HIS A 55 12.96 6.50 10.68
C HIS A 55 12.09 7.75 10.49
N GLY A 56 10.77 7.59 10.38
CA GLY A 56 9.85 8.68 10.04
C GLY A 56 10.06 9.17 8.60
N GLY A 57 9.01 9.76 8.02
CA GLY A 57 9.05 10.29 6.67
C GLY A 57 8.50 9.34 5.61
N THR A 58 8.97 9.53 4.37
CA THR A 58 8.45 8.86 3.17
C THR A 58 9.33 7.67 2.79
N VAL A 59 8.74 6.48 2.77
CA VAL A 59 9.39 5.22 2.34
C VAL A 59 9.13 5.02 0.85
N PRO A 60 10.15 5.08 -0.02
CA PRO A 60 9.97 4.79 -1.44
C PRO A 60 9.74 3.30 -1.65
N ILE A 61 8.78 2.96 -2.51
CA ILE A 61 8.51 1.60 -2.99
C ILE A 61 8.58 1.62 -4.51
N ASP A 62 9.65 1.03 -5.04
CA ASP A 62 9.88 0.92 -6.48
C ASP A 62 9.24 -0.37 -7.03
N ASP A 63 9.05 -0.41 -8.36
CA ASP A 63 8.60 -1.60 -9.10
C ASP A 63 7.26 -2.21 -8.66
N VAL A 64 6.42 -1.45 -7.96
CA VAL A 64 5.06 -1.86 -7.56
C VAL A 64 4.02 -0.94 -8.20
N ASP A 65 2.98 -1.54 -8.76
CA ASP A 65 1.82 -0.79 -9.24
C ASP A 65 1.05 -0.19 -8.04
N PRO A 66 0.71 1.12 -8.05
CA PRO A 66 0.07 1.79 -6.91
C PRO A 66 -1.25 1.14 -6.46
N TYR A 67 -2.03 0.59 -7.39
CA TYR A 67 -3.25 -0.13 -7.03
C TYR A 67 -2.92 -1.43 -6.28
N ILE A 68 -1.91 -2.18 -6.72
CA ILE A 68 -1.48 -3.40 -6.00
C ILE A 68 -0.99 -3.06 -4.60
N PHE A 69 -0.22 -1.98 -4.46
CA PHE A 69 0.21 -1.51 -3.15
C PHE A 69 -0.98 -1.15 -2.26
N ASN A 70 -2.00 -0.47 -2.81
CA ASN A 70 -3.23 -0.18 -2.07
C ASN A 70 -3.99 -1.45 -1.64
N GLN A 71 -4.07 -2.46 -2.50
CA GLN A 71 -4.68 -3.75 -2.17
C GLN A 71 -3.88 -4.49 -1.07
N PHE A 72 -2.56 -4.38 -1.08
CA PHE A 72 -1.70 -4.90 -0.01
C PHE A 72 -1.96 -4.19 1.33
N LEU A 73 -2.10 -2.87 1.34
CA LEU A 73 -2.49 -2.13 2.55
C LEU A 73 -3.89 -2.53 3.04
N LEU A 74 -4.87 -2.66 2.14
CA LEU A 74 -6.21 -3.14 2.50
C LEU A 74 -6.14 -4.52 3.18
N TYR A 75 -5.35 -5.44 2.64
CA TYR A 75 -5.13 -6.75 3.23
C TYR A 75 -4.49 -6.64 4.63
N ILE A 76 -3.49 -5.78 4.82
CA ILE A 76 -2.89 -5.55 6.14
C ILE A 76 -3.95 -5.11 7.14
N TYR A 77 -4.80 -4.15 6.78
CA TYR A 77 -5.78 -3.57 7.70
C TYR A 77 -6.96 -4.49 7.99
N THR A 78 -7.42 -5.22 6.99
CA THR A 78 -8.72 -5.91 7.06
C THR A 78 -8.60 -7.43 7.02
N GLY A 79 -7.45 -7.96 6.60
CA GLY A 79 -7.25 -9.36 6.27
C GLY A 79 -7.85 -9.76 4.92
N ASP A 80 -8.34 -8.80 4.13
CA ASP A 80 -9.02 -9.03 2.87
C ASP A 80 -8.68 -7.94 1.83
N CYS A 81 -8.77 -8.27 0.55
CA CYS A 81 -8.62 -7.32 -0.55
C CYS A 81 -9.24 -7.89 -1.84
N GLU A 82 -9.45 -7.03 -2.85
CA GLU A 82 -10.10 -7.44 -4.10
C GLU A 82 -9.36 -8.57 -4.81
N ILE A 83 -8.03 -8.59 -4.71
CA ILE A 83 -7.15 -9.56 -5.39
C ILE A 83 -7.37 -11.00 -4.85
N LEU A 84 -7.84 -11.15 -3.61
CA LEU A 84 -8.09 -12.47 -3.02
C LEU A 84 -9.39 -13.10 -3.51
N HIS A 85 -10.27 -12.32 -4.15
CA HIS A 85 -11.57 -12.79 -4.61
C HIS A 85 -11.51 -13.16 -6.09
N PRO A 86 -11.94 -14.39 -6.47
CA PRO A 86 -12.00 -14.77 -7.87
C PRO A 86 -13.05 -13.94 -8.60
N GLY A 87 -12.68 -13.38 -9.76
CA GLY A 87 -13.58 -12.55 -10.55
C GLY A 87 -12.84 -11.83 -11.68
N PRO A 88 -13.57 -11.08 -12.52
CA PRO A 88 -12.94 -10.22 -13.51
C PRO A 88 -12.13 -9.14 -12.79
N PHE A 89 -10.81 -9.19 -12.96
CA PHE A 89 -9.90 -8.18 -12.45
C PHE A 89 -10.01 -6.91 -13.30
N GLN A 90 -10.39 -5.79 -12.68
CA GLN A 90 -10.75 -4.55 -13.41
C GLN A 90 -9.60 -3.55 -13.50
N HIS A 91 -8.51 -3.74 -12.76
CA HIS A 91 -7.36 -2.85 -12.80
C HIS A 91 -6.49 -3.15 -14.02
N LYS A 92 -6.10 -2.08 -14.74
CA LYS A 92 -5.19 -2.17 -15.88
C LYS A 92 -3.81 -1.70 -15.44
N PHE A 93 -2.86 -2.61 -15.44
CA PHE A 93 -1.46 -2.28 -15.18
C PHE A 93 -0.93 -1.36 -16.28
N VAL A 94 -0.38 -0.22 -15.88
CA VAL A 94 0.38 0.66 -16.77
C VAL A 94 1.85 0.48 -16.42
N PHE A 95 2.54 -0.35 -17.18
CA PHE A 95 3.99 -0.47 -17.08
C PHE A 95 4.62 0.71 -17.82
N SER A 96 5.30 1.60 -17.11
CA SER A 96 6.17 2.60 -17.72
C SER A 96 7.36 1.87 -18.36
N THR A 97 7.47 1.93 -19.69
CA THR A 97 8.45 1.22 -20.52
C THR A 97 9.91 1.71 -20.39
N ILE A 98 10.31 2.27 -19.25
CA ILE A 98 11.60 2.98 -19.15
C ILE A 98 12.82 2.05 -19.03
N SER A 99 12.67 0.73 -18.85
CA SER A 99 13.84 -0.16 -18.70
C SER A 99 14.18 -1.06 -19.90
N LEU A 100 13.50 -0.96 -21.04
CA LEU A 100 13.92 -1.67 -22.26
C LEU A 100 14.92 -0.88 -23.14
N LEU A 101 15.22 0.37 -22.81
CA LEU A 101 16.18 1.19 -23.57
C LEU A 101 17.64 1.11 -23.08
N TYR A 102 17.93 0.39 -21.98
CA TYR A 102 19.30 0.22 -21.48
C TYR A 102 20.01 -1.06 -21.98
N ASN A 103 19.37 -1.93 -22.77
CA ASN A 103 19.95 -3.21 -23.21
C ASN A 103 20.09 -3.38 -24.74
N LEU A 104 20.12 -2.30 -25.52
CA LEU A 104 20.32 -2.37 -26.98
C LEU A 104 21.50 -1.55 -27.52
N ASN A 105 22.41 -1.06 -26.66
CA ASN A 105 23.59 -0.28 -27.09
C ASN A 105 24.92 -0.80 -26.54
N GLU A 106 25.11 -2.11 -26.46
CA GLU A 106 26.47 -2.69 -26.37
C GLU A 106 26.70 -3.61 -27.58
N TRP A 107 27.29 -3.04 -28.63
CA TRP A 107 27.98 -3.73 -29.73
C TRP A 107 29.48 -3.58 -29.51
#